data_AF-A0AAU4NZG2-F1
#
_entry.id   AF-A0AAU4NZG2-F1
#
_cell.length_a   1.000
_cell.length_b   1.000
_cell.length_c   1.000
_cell.angle_alpha   90.00
_cell.angle_beta   90.00
_cell.angle_gamma   90.00
#
_symmetry.space_group_name_H-M   'P 1'
#
loop_
_entity.id
_entity.type
_entity.pdbx_description
1 polymer ?
#
loop_
_entity_poly.entity_id
_entity_poly.type
_entity_poly.pdbx_seq_one_letter_code
_entity_poly.pdbx_strand_id
1 'polypeptide(L)'
;MTDVYAPPSTSLTAKDESLSYRLSLMVKLAAAPGDHDSVVDQLILKLDGADLPYSSREVREHLAGTSIPGPIARRAYAQACQWHDDTSLLDDDPAVYLRPLMQSEIMLCTRVIGVPHFRGADGPMGLPTNASVDDLRAQWAQLRASGRLWRVEA
;
A
#
# COMPACT_ATOMS: atom_id res chain seq x y z
N MET A 1 1.26 37.47 -27.81
CA MET A 1 2.04 36.82 -26.74
C MET A 1 1.11 35.82 -26.10
N THR A 2 1.25 34.54 -26.46
CA THR A 2 0.41 33.45 -25.96
C THR A 2 1.15 32.80 -24.80
N ASP A 3 0.65 33.03 -23.59
CA ASP A 3 1.10 32.31 -22.40
C ASP A 3 0.82 30.81 -22.58
N VAL A 4 1.90 30.05 -22.73
CA VAL A 4 1.86 28.59 -22.69
C VAL A 4 1.65 28.22 -21.22
N TYR A 5 0.40 27.94 -20.87
CA TYR A 5 0.05 27.36 -19.58
C TYR A 5 0.66 25.96 -19.51
N ALA A 6 1.88 25.86 -18.97
CA ALA A 6 2.48 24.58 -18.65
C ALA A 6 1.66 23.96 -17.51
N PRO A 7 1.11 22.74 -17.66
CA PRO A 7 0.47 22.06 -16.55
C PRO A 7 1.51 21.90 -15.43
N PRO A 8 1.10 22.04 -14.15
CA PRO A 8 2.03 21.84 -13.04
C PRO A 8 2.58 20.42 -13.12
N SER A 9 3.91 20.31 -13.16
CA SER A 9 4.65 19.05 -13.12
C SER A 9 4.22 18.25 -11.90
N THR A 10 3.31 17.30 -12.11
CA THR A 10 2.78 16.38 -11.11
C THR A 10 3.84 15.34 -10.75
N SER A 11 4.83 15.76 -9.96
CA SER A 11 5.70 14.87 -9.19
C SER A 11 4.96 14.32 -7.95
N LEU A 12 3.74 13.82 -8.17
CA LEU A 12 2.95 13.12 -7.15
C LEU A 12 3.30 11.62 -7.12
N THR A 13 3.84 11.08 -8.21
CA THR A 13 4.01 9.63 -8.42
C THR A 13 5.10 8.98 -7.57
N ALA A 14 6.21 9.67 -7.27
CA ALA A 14 7.37 9.02 -6.64
C ALA A 14 7.17 8.68 -5.15
N LYS A 15 6.49 9.54 -4.38
CA LYS A 15 6.21 9.26 -2.95
C LYS A 15 4.99 8.38 -2.77
N ASP A 16 4.00 8.55 -3.63
CA ASP A 16 2.70 7.90 -3.50
C ASP A 16 2.73 6.43 -3.97
N GLU A 17 3.74 6.01 -4.72
CA GLU A 17 3.99 4.61 -5.10
C GLU A 17 5.15 3.98 -4.31
N SER A 18 5.72 4.71 -3.34
CA SER A 18 6.91 4.26 -2.61
C SER A 18 6.67 2.94 -1.88
N LEU A 19 7.72 2.14 -1.74
CA LEU A 19 7.64 0.86 -1.03
C LEU A 19 7.22 1.04 0.44
N SER A 20 7.69 2.10 1.10
CA SER A 20 7.28 2.45 2.46
C SER A 20 5.80 2.80 2.53
N TYR A 21 5.27 3.55 1.56
CA TYR A 21 3.83 3.85 1.50
C TYR A 21 2.99 2.57 1.31
N ARG A 22 3.40 1.71 0.38
CA ARG A 22 2.73 0.42 0.11
C ARG A 22 2.78 -0.51 1.31
N LEU A 23 3.90 -0.54 2.03
CA LEU A 23 4.03 -1.25 3.31
C LEU A 23 3.09 -0.66 4.37
N SER A 24 3.07 0.66 4.56
CA SER A 24 2.17 1.31 5.51
C SER A 24 0.69 1.02 5.23
N LEU A 25 0.29 0.97 3.96
CA LEU A 25 -1.06 0.54 3.54
C LEU A 25 -1.37 -0.89 3.96
N MET A 26 -0.45 -1.81 3.66
CA MET A 26 -0.58 -3.23 4.02
C MET A 26 -0.82 -3.40 5.52
N VAL A 27 -0.03 -2.70 6.35
CA VAL A 27 -0.10 -2.83 7.81
C VAL A 27 -1.38 -2.19 8.36
N LYS A 28 -1.80 -1.03 7.85
CA LYS A 28 -3.07 -0.39 8.27
C LYS A 28 -4.29 -1.24 7.93
N LEU A 29 -4.30 -1.90 6.77
CA LEU A 29 -5.36 -2.84 6.42
C LEU A 29 -5.37 -4.08 7.32
N ALA A 30 -4.21 -4.46 7.84
CA ALA A 30 -4.03 -5.59 8.76
C ALA A 30 -4.39 -5.29 10.21
N ALA A 31 -4.53 -4.01 10.58
CA ALA A 31 -4.94 -3.59 11.91
C ALA A 31 -6.44 -3.84 12.15
N ALA A 32 -6.81 -4.11 13.40
CA ALA A 32 -8.22 -4.23 13.79
C ALA A 32 -8.94 -2.87 13.67
N PRO A 33 -10.24 -2.84 13.35
CA PRO A 33 -11.00 -1.59 13.33
C PRO A 33 -10.96 -0.91 14.71
N GLY A 34 -10.48 0.35 14.75
CA GLY A 34 -10.49 1.17 15.97
C GLY A 34 -9.19 1.21 16.77
N ASP A 35 -8.14 0.50 16.36
CA ASP A 35 -6.83 0.53 17.01
C ASP A 35 -5.75 1.01 16.04
N HIS A 36 -5.78 2.32 15.75
CA HIS A 36 -4.82 2.97 14.85
C HIS A 36 -3.55 3.43 15.55
N ASP A 37 -3.57 3.55 16.88
CA ASP A 37 -2.51 4.22 17.65
C ASP A 37 -1.27 3.33 17.87
N SER A 38 -1.31 2.04 17.55
CA SER A 38 -0.06 1.30 17.31
C SER A 38 -0.16 0.17 16.28
N VAL A 39 -0.45 0.57 15.04
CA VAL A 39 -0.34 -0.31 13.85
C VAL A 39 1.07 -0.91 13.73
N VAL A 40 2.11 -0.20 14.18
CA VAL A 40 3.52 -0.64 14.15
C VAL A 40 3.79 -1.71 15.21
N ASP A 41 3.34 -1.52 16.46
CA ASP A 41 3.61 -2.52 17.51
C ASP A 41 2.81 -3.79 17.27
N GLN A 42 1.61 -3.70 16.68
CA GLN A 42 0.88 -4.89 16.22
C GLN A 42 1.64 -5.66 15.13
N LEU A 43 2.30 -4.98 14.19
CA LEU A 43 3.15 -5.65 13.20
C LEU A 43 4.34 -6.34 13.86
N ILE A 44 5.00 -5.65 14.79
CA ILE A 44 6.14 -6.19 15.55
C ILE A 44 5.71 -7.46 16.31
N LEU A 45 4.57 -7.42 17.00
CA LEU A 45 4.02 -8.59 17.72
C LEU A 45 3.70 -9.76 16.78
N LYS A 46 3.19 -9.49 15.58
CA LYS A 46 2.88 -10.54 14.60
C LYS A 46 4.15 -11.15 13.98
N LEU A 47 5.20 -10.36 13.79
CA LEU A 47 6.50 -10.85 13.32
C LEU A 47 7.19 -11.70 14.38
N ASP A 48 7.15 -11.26 15.65
CA ASP A 48 7.66 -12.01 16.80
C ASP A 48 6.92 -13.35 16.97
N GLY A 49 5.58 -13.31 16.91
CA GLY A 49 4.75 -14.51 16.95
C GLY A 49 4.93 -15.49 15.77
N ALA A 50 5.53 -15.04 14.68
CA ALA A 50 5.88 -15.86 13.52
C ALA A 50 7.36 -16.30 13.50
N ASP A 51 8.11 -16.05 14.59
CA ASP A 51 9.54 -16.36 14.75
C ASP A 51 10.42 -15.72 13.66
N LEU A 52 10.06 -14.49 13.25
CA LEU A 52 10.78 -13.74 12.22
C LEU A 52 11.75 -12.73 12.86
N PRO A 53 13.05 -12.74 12.51
CA PRO A 53 14.10 -12.04 13.25
C PRO A 53 14.21 -10.55 12.86
N TYR A 54 13.13 -9.77 13.01
CA TYR A 54 13.13 -8.33 12.71
C TYR A 54 12.95 -7.49 13.97
N SER A 55 13.92 -6.63 14.23
CA SER A 55 13.83 -5.72 15.37
C SER A 55 12.78 -4.63 15.15
N SER A 56 12.19 -4.11 16.23
CA SER A 56 11.27 -2.97 16.17
C SER A 56 11.88 -1.74 15.48
N ARG A 57 13.19 -1.57 15.58
CA ARG A 57 13.91 -0.48 14.92
C ARG A 57 13.90 -0.66 13.39
N GLU A 58 14.26 -1.85 12.90
CA GLU A 58 14.27 -2.13 11.46
C GLU A 58 12.89 -1.99 10.83
N VAL A 59 11.84 -2.47 11.52
CA VAL A 59 10.45 -2.33 11.07
C VAL A 59 10.07 -0.86 10.92
N ARG A 60 10.42 -0.01 11.90
CA ARG A 60 10.16 1.43 11.85
C ARG A 60 10.95 2.12 10.74
N GLU A 61 12.20 1.73 10.52
CA GLU A 61 13.03 2.26 9.42
C GLU A 61 12.46 1.91 8.04
N HIS A 62 11.93 0.70 7.86
CA HIS A 62 11.26 0.31 6.61
C HIS A 62 9.94 1.06 6.40
N LEU A 63 9.14 1.26 7.45
CA LEU A 63 7.89 2.03 7.38
C LEU A 63 8.13 3.52 7.12
N ALA A 64 9.18 4.09 7.71
CA ALA A 64 9.59 5.47 7.46
C ALA A 64 10.27 5.66 6.09
N GLY A 65 10.63 4.58 5.40
CA GLY A 65 11.37 4.61 4.14
C GLY A 65 12.83 5.05 4.28
N THR A 66 13.38 5.02 5.50
CA THR A 66 14.81 5.31 5.74
C THR A 66 15.70 4.09 5.47
N SER A 67 15.10 2.90 5.40
CA SER A 67 15.72 1.66 4.93
C SER A 67 14.79 0.96 3.93
N ILE A 68 15.36 0.16 3.02
CA ILE A 68 14.61 -0.58 2.01
C ILE A 68 14.56 -2.06 2.43
N PRO A 69 13.38 -2.64 2.71
CA PRO A 69 13.27 -4.05 3.05
C PRO A 69 13.63 -4.93 1.86
N GLY A 70 14.51 -5.90 2.11
CA GLY A 70 14.85 -6.94 1.13
C GLY A 70 13.70 -7.94 0.91
N PRO A 71 13.81 -8.84 -0.08
CA PRO A 71 12.74 -9.78 -0.44
C PRO A 71 12.24 -10.65 0.73
N ILE A 72 13.14 -11.08 1.62
CA ILE A 72 12.78 -11.88 2.80
C ILE A 72 11.89 -11.07 3.75
N ALA A 73 12.26 -9.81 4.01
CA ALA A 73 11.49 -8.91 4.88
C ALA A 73 10.11 -8.60 4.28
N ARG A 74 10.03 -8.42 2.96
CA ARG A 74 8.74 -8.19 2.27
C ARG A 74 7.78 -9.38 2.43
N ARG A 75 8.26 -10.62 2.27
CA ARG A 75 7.44 -11.82 2.51
C ARG A 75 7.00 -11.93 3.96
N ALA A 76 7.92 -11.70 4.88
CA ALA A 76 7.66 -11.67 6.32
C ALA A 76 6.52 -10.69 6.67
N TYR A 77 6.56 -9.47 6.14
CA TYR A 77 5.51 -8.47 6.37
C TYR A 77 4.16 -8.90 5.83
N ALA A 78 4.12 -9.42 4.61
CA ALA A 78 2.87 -9.87 4.03
C ALA A 78 2.27 -11.09 4.73
N GLN A 79 3.10 -12.03 5.17
CA GLN A 79 2.68 -13.15 6.00
C GLN A 79 2.10 -12.65 7.33
N ALA A 80 2.80 -11.74 8.02
CA ALA A 80 2.30 -11.12 9.25
C ALA A 80 0.99 -10.35 9.03
N CYS A 81 0.81 -9.74 7.85
CA CYS A 81 -0.40 -9.02 7.47
C CYS A 81 -1.51 -9.91 6.87
N GLN A 82 -1.27 -11.22 6.73
CA GLN A 82 -2.18 -12.19 6.10
C GLN A 82 -2.61 -11.74 4.69
N TRP A 83 -1.65 -11.35 3.85
CA TRP A 83 -1.89 -10.95 2.47
C TRP A 83 -2.02 -12.16 1.54
N HIS A 84 -2.96 -12.15 0.59
CA HIS A 84 -3.30 -13.33 -0.22
C HIS A 84 -2.20 -13.72 -1.24
N ASP A 85 -1.59 -12.75 -1.92
CA ASP A 85 -0.64 -12.99 -3.03
C ASP A 85 0.83 -12.78 -2.65
N ASP A 86 1.17 -13.04 -1.38
CA ASP A 86 2.51 -13.00 -0.76
C ASP A 86 3.26 -11.67 -0.84
N THR A 87 3.55 -11.06 -2.00
CA THR A 87 4.31 -9.79 -2.06
C THR A 87 3.89 -8.85 -3.17
N SER A 88 2.79 -9.11 -3.89
CA SER A 88 2.38 -8.31 -5.06
C SER A 88 2.33 -6.80 -4.79
N LEU A 89 1.77 -6.39 -3.64
CA LEU A 89 1.74 -4.98 -3.23
C LEU A 89 3.14 -4.40 -2.92
N LEU A 90 4.12 -5.24 -2.56
CA LEU A 90 5.49 -4.85 -2.20
C LEU A 90 6.50 -5.11 -3.33
N ASP A 91 6.03 -5.42 -4.55
CA ASP A 91 6.87 -5.66 -5.71
C ASP A 91 7.58 -4.38 -6.19
N ASP A 92 8.65 -4.49 -6.97
CA ASP A 92 9.31 -3.33 -7.57
C ASP A 92 8.72 -2.98 -8.96
N ASP A 93 8.01 -3.91 -9.60
CA ASP A 93 7.36 -3.71 -10.91
C ASP A 93 5.95 -3.07 -10.78
N PRO A 94 5.73 -1.87 -11.35
CA PRO A 94 4.40 -1.23 -11.38
C PRO A 94 3.30 -2.09 -11.99
N ALA A 95 3.62 -2.94 -12.96
CA ALA A 95 2.66 -3.86 -13.55
C ALA A 95 2.11 -4.88 -12.54
N VAL A 96 2.88 -5.15 -11.48
CA VAL A 96 2.53 -6.08 -10.40
C VAL A 96 1.87 -5.34 -9.23
N TYR A 97 2.45 -4.23 -8.75
CA TYR A 97 1.98 -3.61 -7.49
C TYR A 97 0.87 -2.57 -7.65
N LEU A 98 0.68 -1.97 -8.83
CA LEU A 98 -0.19 -0.78 -8.96
C LEU A 98 -1.66 -1.11 -8.75
N ARG A 99 -2.13 -2.25 -9.25
CA ARG A 99 -3.51 -2.70 -8.99
C ARG A 99 -3.74 -3.02 -7.51
N PRO A 100 -2.91 -3.85 -6.85
CA PRO A 100 -3.00 -4.07 -5.40
C PRO A 100 -2.98 -2.76 -4.60
N LEU A 101 -2.17 -1.78 -5.01
CA LEU A 101 -2.09 -0.46 -4.39
C LEU A 101 -3.43 0.28 -4.47
N MET A 102 -4.01 0.39 -5.66
CA MET A 102 -5.31 1.03 -5.85
C MET A 102 -6.42 0.32 -5.07
N GLN A 103 -6.47 -1.02 -5.11
CA GLN A 103 -7.46 -1.80 -4.36
C GLN A 103 -7.33 -1.55 -2.85
N SER A 104 -6.11 -1.53 -2.34
CA SER A 104 -5.82 -1.29 -0.92
C SER A 104 -6.30 0.08 -0.46
N GLU A 105 -6.09 1.12 -1.26
CA GLU A 105 -6.61 2.46 -0.95
C GLU A 105 -8.14 2.50 -0.96
N ILE A 106 -8.80 1.86 -1.94
CA ILE A 106 -10.26 1.81 -1.98
C ILE A 106 -10.81 1.05 -0.76
N MET A 107 -10.19 -0.08 -0.37
CA MET A 107 -10.59 -0.84 0.82
C MET A 107 -10.50 -0.01 2.11
N LEU A 108 -9.41 0.76 2.29
CA LEU A 108 -9.28 1.66 3.43
C LEU A 108 -10.35 2.75 3.43
N CYS A 109 -10.60 3.38 2.28
CA CYS A 109 -11.57 4.48 2.17
C CYS A 109 -13.02 4.02 2.34
N THR A 110 -13.33 2.81 1.90
CA THR A 110 -14.66 2.18 2.07
C THR A 110 -14.86 1.56 3.46
N ARG A 111 -13.86 1.69 4.36
CA ARG A 111 -13.85 1.09 5.70
C ARG A 111 -14.15 -0.41 5.70
N VAL A 112 -13.77 -1.12 4.63
CA VAL A 112 -13.77 -2.59 4.60
C VAL A 112 -12.53 -3.07 5.37
N ILE A 113 -12.52 -2.79 6.67
CA ILE A 113 -11.46 -3.16 7.60
C ILE A 113 -11.82 -4.52 8.19
N GLY A 114 -10.86 -5.44 8.26
CA GLY A 114 -11.08 -6.74 8.91
C GLY A 114 -11.70 -7.82 8.01
N VAL A 115 -11.50 -7.75 6.69
CA VAL A 115 -11.72 -8.92 5.81
C VAL A 115 -10.38 -9.42 5.27
N PRO A 116 -9.64 -10.22 6.06
CA PRO A 116 -8.27 -10.65 5.73
C PRO A 116 -8.20 -11.36 4.37
N HIS A 117 -9.22 -12.14 4.03
CA HIS A 117 -9.25 -12.96 2.83
C HIS A 117 -9.39 -12.18 1.51
N PHE A 118 -9.74 -10.89 1.54
CA PHE A 118 -9.84 -10.06 0.32
C PHE A 118 -8.61 -9.18 0.09
N ARG A 119 -7.62 -9.19 0.98
CA ARG A 119 -6.44 -8.32 0.87
C ARG A 119 -5.52 -8.79 -0.25
N GLY A 120 -5.32 -7.92 -1.25
CA GLY A 120 -4.47 -8.21 -2.40
C GLY A 120 -5.07 -9.16 -3.43
N ALA A 121 -6.30 -9.63 -3.24
CA ALA A 121 -6.96 -10.49 -4.21
C ALA A 121 -7.38 -9.72 -5.46
N ASP A 122 -7.50 -10.41 -6.59
CA ASP A 122 -8.28 -9.97 -7.77
C ASP A 122 -9.78 -9.90 -7.39
N GLY A 123 -10.14 -8.92 -6.57
CA GLY A 123 -11.46 -8.79 -5.97
C GLY A 123 -12.46 -7.99 -6.83
N PRO A 124 -13.77 -8.11 -6.56
CA PRO A 124 -14.90 -7.55 -7.33
C PRO A 124 -15.03 -6.01 -7.32
N MET A 125 -13.97 -5.30 -6.91
CA MET A 125 -13.92 -3.86 -6.66
C MET A 125 -13.89 -2.99 -7.93
N GLY A 126 -14.26 -3.54 -9.08
CA GLY A 126 -14.51 -2.79 -10.32
C GLY A 126 -13.27 -2.21 -11.01
N LEU A 127 -12.05 -2.64 -10.66
CA LEU A 127 -10.87 -2.29 -11.45
C LEU A 127 -10.83 -3.15 -12.71
N PRO A 128 -10.57 -2.56 -13.91
CA PRO A 128 -10.52 -3.33 -15.14
C PRO A 128 -9.36 -4.33 -15.08
N THR A 129 -9.65 -5.61 -15.31
CA THR A 129 -8.65 -6.70 -15.23
C THR A 129 -7.56 -6.61 -16.30
N ASN A 130 -7.79 -5.85 -17.38
CA ASN A 130 -6.85 -5.68 -18.50
C ASN A 130 -6.41 -4.21 -18.68
N ALA A 131 -6.56 -3.36 -17.67
CA ALA A 131 -6.07 -1.97 -17.74
C ALA A 131 -4.54 -1.93 -17.83
N SER A 132 -3.99 -1.07 -18.68
CA SER A 132 -2.55 -0.79 -18.70
C SER A 132 -2.12 -0.07 -17.42
N VAL A 133 -0.81 -0.03 -17.15
CA VAL A 133 -0.24 0.73 -16.02
C VAL A 133 -0.65 2.21 -16.11
N ASP A 134 -0.66 2.78 -17.33
CA ASP A 134 -1.02 4.17 -17.55
C ASP A 134 -2.52 4.42 -17.28
N ASP A 135 -3.39 3.50 -17.70
CA ASP A 135 -4.83 3.58 -17.39
C ASP A 135 -5.09 3.52 -15.89
N LEU A 136 -4.39 2.63 -15.18
CA LEU A 136 -4.48 2.50 -13.74
C LEU A 136 -4.01 3.78 -13.03
N ARG A 137 -2.87 4.36 -13.44
CA ARG A 137 -2.40 5.64 -12.89
C ARG A 137 -3.38 6.78 -13.16
N ALA A 138 -3.93 6.86 -14.36
CA ALA A 138 -4.91 7.88 -14.72
C ALA A 138 -6.20 7.76 -13.88
N GLN A 139 -6.73 6.55 -13.75
CA GLN A 139 -7.88 6.26 -12.90
C GLN A 139 -7.60 6.59 -11.43
N TRP A 140 -6.42 6.24 -10.94
CA TRP A 140 -6.02 6.52 -9.57
C TRP A 140 -5.91 8.01 -9.27
N ALA A 141 -5.33 8.78 -10.20
CA ALA A 141 -5.28 10.23 -10.12
C ALA A 141 -6.69 10.85 -10.07
N GLN A 142 -7.64 10.35 -10.89
CA GLN A 142 -9.04 10.78 -10.87
C GLN A 142 -9.73 10.48 -9.53
N LEU A 143 -9.55 9.27 -9.00
CA LEU A 143 -10.13 8.87 -7.73
C LEU A 143 -9.64 9.76 -6.57
N ARG A 144 -8.36 10.09 -6.56
CA ARG A 144 -7.78 11.03 -5.59
C ARG A 144 -8.28 12.46 -5.76
N ALA A 145 -8.33 12.96 -7.00
CA ALA A 145 -8.85 14.30 -7.29
C ALA A 145 -10.32 14.46 -6.87
N SER A 146 -11.10 13.38 -6.91
CA SER A 146 -12.50 13.37 -6.46
C SER A 146 -12.68 13.36 -4.93
N GLY A 147 -11.60 13.23 -4.15
CA GLY A 147 -11.66 13.09 -2.68
C GLY A 147 -12.18 11.74 -2.19
N ARG A 148 -12.36 10.76 -3.09
CA ARG A 148 -12.81 9.39 -2.75
C ARG A 148 -11.70 8.52 -2.20
N LEU A 149 -10.44 8.90 -2.41
CA LEU A 149 -9.27 8.28 -1.82
C LEU A 149 -8.57 9.28 -0.91
N TRP A 150 -8.37 8.92 0.36
CA TRP A 150 -7.70 9.75 1.34
C TRP A 150 -6.26 9.26 1.49
N ARG A 151 -5.32 10.20 1.59
CA ARG A 151 -3.93 9.83 1.78
C ARG A 151 -3.74 9.17 3.12
N VAL A 152 -3.05 8.05 3.09
CA VAL A 152 -2.51 7.43 4.27
C VAL A 152 -1.22 8.17 4.60
N GLU A 153 -1.24 9.05 5.60
CA GLU A 153 0.01 9.64 6.10
C GLU A 153 0.89 8.49 6.60
N ALA A 154 2.10 8.39 6.04
CA ALA A 154 3.13 7.42 6.39
C ALA A 154 4.02 7.97 7.50
#